data_AF-A0A968JZR9-F1
#
_entry.id   AF-A0A968JZR9-F1
#
_cell.length_a   1.000
_cell.length_b   1.000
_cell.length_c   1.000
_cell.angle_alpha   90.00
_cell.angle_beta   90.00
_cell.angle_gamma   90.00
#
_symmetry.space_group_name_H-M   'P 1'
#
loop_
_entity.id
_entity.type
_entity.pdbx_description
1 polymer ?
#
loop_
_entity_poly.entity_id
_entity_poly.type
_entity_poly.pdbx_seq_one_letter_code
_entity_poly.pdbx_strand_id
1 'polypeptide(L)' 'VPAKRRRRRARALLEVTGLENRTWAKVNVLSGGEQQRLALCVALSLGPRLLLADEPTGELDTERS' A
#
# COMPACT_ATOMS: atom_id res chain seq x y z
N VAL A 1 -10.43 -7.91 -16.39
CA VAL A 1 -9.73 -8.78 -15.40
C VAL A 1 -10.75 -9.45 -14.49
N PRO A 2 -10.78 -10.80 -14.38
CA PRO A 2 -11.73 -11.51 -13.50
C PRO A 2 -11.65 -11.07 -12.03
N ALA A 3 -12.77 -11.07 -11.31
CA ALA A 3 -12.85 -10.60 -9.92
C ALA A 3 -11.86 -11.31 -8.98
N LYS A 4 -11.71 -12.63 -9.14
CA LYS A 4 -10.73 -13.46 -8.40
C LYS A 4 -9.29 -12.98 -8.60
N ARG A 5 -8.93 -12.60 -9.84
CA ARG A 5 -7.59 -12.10 -10.18
C ARG A 5 -7.34 -10.70 -9.60
N ARG A 6 -8.37 -9.83 -9.58
CA ARG A 6 -8.27 -8.50 -8.93
C ARG A 6 -8.05 -8.63 -7.43
N ARG A 7 -8.85 -9.46 -6.74
CA ARG A 7 -8.72 -9.71 -5.30
C ARG A 7 -7.35 -10.27 -4.93
N ARG A 8 -6.85 -11.25 -5.70
CA ARG A 8 -5.51 -11.82 -5.48
C ARG A 8 -4.41 -10.77 -5.60
N ARG A 9 -4.47 -9.91 -6.63
CA ARG A 9 -3.49 -8.84 -6.82
C ARG A 9 -3.56 -7.80 -5.70
N ALA A 10 -4.76 -7.38 -5.31
CA ALA A 10 -4.94 -6.44 -4.21
C ALA A 10 -4.36 -6.99 -2.90
N ARG A 11 -4.61 -8.27 -2.57
CA ARG A 11 -4.05 -8.89 -1.37
C ARG A 11 -2.51 -8.93 -1.40
N ALA A 12 -1.91 -9.31 -2.53
CA ALA A 12 -0.46 -9.34 -2.67
C ALA A 12 0.18 -7.94 -2.52
N LEU A 13 -0.48 -6.90 -3.04
CA LEU A 13 0.01 -5.53 -2.88
C LEU A 13 -0.10 -5.06 -1.43
N LEU A 14 -1.22 -5.35 -0.77
CA LEU A 14 -1.41 -5.01 0.64
C LEU A 14 -0.35 -5.67 1.53
N GLU A 15 -0.03 -6.95 1.28
CA GLU A 15 1.04 -7.69 1.96
C GLU A 15 2.43 -7.04 1.77
N VAL A 16 2.80 -6.70 0.52
CA VAL A 16 4.08 -6.03 0.25
C VAL A 16 4.17 -4.65 0.91
N THR A 17 3.04 -3.97 1.09
CA THR A 17 2.97 -2.68 1.79
C THR A 17 2.70 -2.79 3.30
N GLY A 18 2.67 -3.99 3.88
CA GLY A 18 2.45 -4.20 5.32
C GLY A 18 1.07 -3.74 5.81
N LEU A 19 0.03 -3.90 4.98
CA LEU A 19 -1.35 -3.50 5.23
C LEU A 19 -2.35 -4.68 5.15
N GLU A 20 -1.86 -5.92 5.14
CA GLU A 20 -2.67 -7.13 5.07
C GLU A 20 -3.65 -7.27 6.24
N ASN A 21 -3.30 -6.74 7.41
CA ASN A 21 -4.13 -6.72 8.62
C ASN A 21 -5.05 -5.48 8.70
N ARG A 22 -5.06 -4.64 7.67
CA ARG A 22 -5.83 -3.38 7.60
C ARG A 22 -6.87 -3.37 6.48
N THR A 23 -7.19 -4.53 5.88
CA THR A 23 -8.08 -4.61 4.70
C THR A 23 -9.48 -4.03 4.88
N TRP A 24 -9.93 -3.90 6.13
CA TRP A 24 -11.25 -3.38 6.49
C TRP A 24 -11.19 -2.03 7.20
N ALA A 25 -9.98 -1.50 7.45
CA ALA A 25 -9.79 -0.22 8.09
C ALA A 25 -10.27 0.91 7.15
N LYS A 26 -10.95 1.91 7.71
CA LYS A 26 -11.25 3.15 6.99
C LYS A 26 -9.97 3.96 6.86
N VAL A 27 -9.82 4.72 5.77
CA VAL A 27 -8.59 5.51 5.52
C VAL A 27 -8.29 6.49 6.65
N ASN A 28 -9.32 7.11 7.23
CA ASN A 28 -9.18 8.10 8.30
C ASN A 28 -8.74 7.54 9.66
N VAL A 29 -8.69 6.20 9.83
CA VAL A 29 -8.18 5.58 11.07
C VAL A 29 -6.76 5.04 10.92
N LEU A 30 -6.17 5.16 9.73
CA LEU A 30 -4.79 4.76 9.46
C LEU A 30 -3.83 5.84 9.97
N SER A 31 -2.67 5.43 10.49
CA SER A 31 -1.58 6.37 10.81
C SER A 31 -1.06 7.08 9.54
N GLY A 32 -0.32 8.17 9.70
CA GLY A 32 0.30 8.88 8.55
C GLY A 32 1.12 7.94 7.66
N GLY A 33 2.02 7.15 8.26
CA GLY A 33 2.79 6.13 7.55
C GLY A 33 1.94 5.01 6.92
N GLU A 34 0.85 4.57 7.58
CA GLU A 34 -0.08 3.60 6.96
C GLU A 34 -0.83 4.21 5.75
N GLN A 35 -1.20 5.49 5.80
CA GLN A 35 -1.80 6.20 4.66
C GLN A 35 -0.81 6.35 3.50
N GLN A 36 0.46 6.65 3.79
CA GLN A 36 1.51 6.71 2.76
C GLN A 36 1.72 5.34 2.10
N ARG A 37 1.79 4.26 2.87
CA ARG A 37 1.88 2.89 2.34
C ARG A 37 0.65 2.50 1.53
N LEU A 38 -0.54 2.95 1.93
CA LEU A 38 -1.77 2.74 1.16
C LEU A 38 -1.73 3.48 -0.18
N ALA A 39 -1.25 4.73 -0.19
CA ALA A 39 -1.07 5.50 -1.42
C ALA A 39 -0.09 4.78 -2.38
N LEU A 40 1.01 4.25 -1.85
CA LEU A 40 1.96 3.42 -2.62
C LEU A 40 1.28 2.15 -3.18
N CYS A 41 0.51 1.43 -2.36
CA CYS A 41 -0.25 0.25 -2.79
C CYS A 41 -1.18 0.59 -3.97
N VAL A 42 -1.90 1.71 -3.89
CA VAL A 42 -2.80 2.18 -4.95
C VAL A 42 -2.01 2.52 -6.21
N ALA A 43 -0.89 3.24 -6.10
CA ALA A 43 -0.04 3.59 -7.24
C ALA A 43 0.48 2.33 -7.97
N LEU A 44 0.97 1.33 -7.23
CA LEU A 44 1.43 0.04 -7.78
C LEU A 44 0.30 -0.80 -8.38
N SER A 45 -0.94 -0.64 -7.90
CA SER A 45 -2.10 -1.36 -8.43
C SER A 45 -2.38 -1.04 -9.90
N LEU A 46 -2.00 0.17 -10.35
CA LEU A 46 -2.11 0.62 -11.74
C LEU A 46 -1.13 -0.09 -12.68
N GLY A 47 -0.13 -0.80 -12.13
CA GLY A 47 0.94 -1.44 -12.89
C GLY A 47 1.81 -0.46 -13.67
N PRO A 48 2.27 0.65 -13.04
CA PRO A 48 3.17 1.59 -13.71
C PRO A 48 4.50 0.93 -14.06
N ARG A 49 5.12 1.38 -15.15
CA ARG A 49 6.51 0.98 -15.50
C ARG A 49 7.56 1.82 -14.78
N LEU A 50 7.17 3.02 -14.35
CA LEU A 50 7.99 3.98 -13.63
C LEU A 50 7.11 4.64 -12.56
N LEU A 51 7.60 4.69 -11.32
CA LEU A 51 6.97 5.41 -10.22
C LEU A 51 7.94 6.48 -9.75
N LEU A 52 7.53 7.74 -9.81
CA LEU A 52 8.24 8.84 -9.18
C LEU A 52 7.63 9.07 -7.81
N ALA A 53 8.45 8.98 -6.78
CA ALA A 53 8.04 9.22 -5.42
C ALA A 53 8.93 10.31 -4.83
N ASP A 54 8.30 11.33 -4.26
CA ASP A 54 8.97 12.38 -3.52
C ASP A 54 8.92 12.02 -2.04
N GLU A 55 10.08 11.86 -1.43
CA GLU A 55 10.27 11.42 -0.04
C GLU A 55 9.35 10.25 0.43
N PRO A 56 9.34 9.10 -0.27
CA PRO A 56 8.45 7.96 0.05
C PRO A 56 8.69 7.32 1.42
N THR A 57 9.78 7.68 2.10
CA THR A 57 10.20 7.15 3.40
C THR A 57 10.16 8.20 4.52
N GLY A 58 9.70 9.43 4.26
CA GLY A 58 9.74 10.51 5.26
C GLY A 58 8.98 10.20 6.57
N GLU A 59 7.89 9.42 6.48
CA GLU A 59 7.07 8.98 7.63
C GLU A 59 7.26 7.49 7.97
N LEU A 60 8.16 6.81 7.26
CA LEU A 60 8.50 5.41 7.55
C LEU A 60 9.67 5.42 8.51
N ASP A 61 9.33 5.47 9.79
CA ASP A 61 10.27 5.33 10.90
C ASP A 61 11.23 4.16 10.65
N THR A 62 12.52 4.38 10.88
CA THR A 62 13.66 3.50 10.53
C THR A 62 13.70 2.17 11.29
N GLU A 63 12.70 1.90 12.12
CA GLU A 63 12.61 0.73 12.99
C GLU A 63 11.99 -0.47 12.24
N ARG A 64 12.78 -1.12 11.40
CA ARG A 64 12.70 -2.59 11.28
C ARG A 64 13.60 -3.18 12.37
N SER A 65 13.07 -3.23 13.60
CA SER A 65 13.49 -4.18 14.65
C SER A 65 12.59 -5.41 14.63
#